data_AF-A0A1H9IBI2-F1
#
_entry.id   AF-A0A1H9IBI2-F1
#
_cell.length_a   1.000
_cell.length_b   1.000
_cell.length_c   1.000
_cell.angle_alpha   90.00
_cell.angle_beta   90.00
_cell.angle_gamma   90.00
#
_symmetry.space_group_name_H-M   'P 1'
#
loop_
_entity.id
_entity.type
_entity.pdbx_description
1 polymer ?
#
loop_
_entity_poly.entity_id
_entity_poly.type
_entity_poly.pdbx_seq_one_letter_code
_entity_poly.pdbx_strand_id
1 'polypeptide(L)'
;MDLLAVLDGAVAALKAPLGRVDTEQGWTDDLRREIQEEISVSRSVLRRHGPGMVRHLRPRLDEWMAREGVRPGRLRDAVLEAQRLITEARDAV
;
A
#
# COMPACT_ATOMS: atom_id res chain seq x y z
N MET A 1 7.45 13.87 6.57
CA MET A 1 6.21 13.10 6.77
C MET A 1 6.52 11.97 7.74
N ASP A 2 5.62 11.67 8.68
CA ASP A 2 5.74 10.47 9.50
C ASP A 2 5.30 9.25 8.66
N LEU A 3 6.21 8.30 8.43
CA LEU A 3 5.95 7.09 7.68
C LEU A 3 4.77 6.31 8.28
N LEU A 4 4.67 6.19 9.60
CA LEU A 4 3.58 5.45 10.23
C LEU A 4 2.22 6.10 9.94
N ALA A 5 2.16 7.44 9.96
CA ALA A 5 0.94 8.18 9.62
C ALA A 5 0.51 7.96 8.16
N VAL A 6 1.46 7.89 7.23
CA VAL A 6 1.15 7.58 5.81
C VAL A 6 0.63 6.16 5.66
N LEU A 7 1.24 5.19 6.33
CA LEU A 7 0.75 3.80 6.33
C LEU A 7 -0.63 3.67 6.97
N ASP A 8 -0.89 4.41 8.06
CA ASP A 8 -2.22 4.47 8.66
C ASP A 8 -3.26 5.04 7.70
N GLY A 9 -2.92 6.10 6.96
CA GLY A 9 -3.77 6.68 5.92
C GLY A 9 -4.07 5.70 4.79
N ALA A 10 -3.05 5.00 4.27
CA ALA A 10 -3.21 4.01 3.21
C ALA A 10 -4.07 2.81 3.67
N VAL A 11 -3.83 2.29 4.87
CA VAL A 11 -4.66 1.21 5.45
C VAL A 11 -6.10 1.69 5.65
N ALA A 12 -6.33 2.91 6.13
CA ALA A 12 -7.66 3.45 6.30
C ALA A 12 -8.40 3.58 4.95
N ALA A 13 -7.71 4.09 3.91
CA ALA A 13 -8.25 4.18 2.56
C ALA A 13 -8.62 2.79 2.00
N LEU A 14 -7.76 1.79 2.18
CA LEU A 14 -8.01 0.42 1.72
C LEU A 14 -9.03 -0.33 2.60
N LYS A 15 -9.31 0.11 3.83
CA LYS A 15 -10.37 -0.48 4.66
C LYS A 15 -11.76 0.04 4.30
N ALA A 16 -11.84 1.24 3.72
CA ALA A 16 -13.10 1.78 3.25
C ALA A 16 -13.67 0.88 2.14
N PRO A 17 -15.00 0.69 2.09
CA PRO A 17 -15.64 0.04 0.96
C PRO A 17 -15.27 0.75 -0.34
N LEU A 18 -15.03 -0.02 -1.41
CA LEU A 18 -14.75 0.56 -2.72
C LEU A 18 -15.93 1.38 -3.21
N GLY A 19 -15.65 2.63 -3.60
CA GLY A 19 -16.62 3.47 -4.27
C GLY A 19 -16.72 3.11 -5.75
N ARG A 20 -17.77 3.63 -6.40
CA ARG A 20 -17.96 3.48 -7.85
C ARG A 20 -16.71 3.87 -8.65
N VAL A 21 -16.03 4.95 -8.27
CA VAL A 21 -14.81 5.42 -8.93
C VAL A 21 -13.67 4.41 -8.80
N ASP A 22 -13.49 3.81 -7.63
CA ASP A 22 -12.43 2.81 -7.42
C ASP A 22 -12.71 1.55 -8.25
N THR A 23 -13.96 1.09 -8.27
CA THR A 23 -14.37 -0.04 -9.12
C THR A 23 -14.22 0.27 -10.61
N GLU A 24 -14.60 1.46 -11.06
CA GLU A 24 -14.36 1.90 -12.44
C GLU A 24 -12.85 1.95 -12.73
N GLN A 25 -12.01 2.30 -11.76
CA GLN A 25 -10.55 2.23 -11.85
C GLN A 25 -10.00 0.80 -11.80
N GLY A 26 -10.84 -0.24 -11.75
CA GLY A 26 -10.40 -1.64 -11.80
C GLY A 26 -10.09 -2.25 -10.44
N TRP A 27 -10.37 -1.57 -9.34
CA TRP A 27 -10.24 -2.17 -8.01
C TRP A 27 -11.32 -3.22 -7.78
N THR A 28 -10.89 -4.36 -7.25
CA THR A 28 -11.77 -5.39 -6.69
C THR A 28 -11.57 -5.46 -5.18
N ASP A 29 -12.57 -5.99 -4.46
CA ASP A 29 -12.45 -6.17 -3.00
C ASP A 29 -11.30 -7.10 -2.62
N ASP A 30 -11.03 -8.12 -3.45
CA ASP A 30 -9.92 -9.04 -3.23
C ASP A 30 -8.57 -8.34 -3.38
N LEU A 31 -8.37 -7.57 -4.47
CA LEU A 31 -7.14 -6.79 -4.69
C LEU A 31 -6.93 -5.75 -3.59
N ARG A 32 -7.99 -5.02 -3.22
CA ARG A 32 -7.98 -4.06 -2.12
C ARG A 32 -7.54 -4.72 -0.82
N ARG A 33 -8.13 -5.88 -0.49
CA ARG A 33 -7.85 -6.61 0.74
C ARG A 33 -6.43 -7.15 0.78
N GLU A 34 -5.96 -7.74 -0.31
CA GLU A 34 -4.61 -8.29 -0.42
C GLU A 34 -3.55 -7.23 -0.17
N ILE A 35 -3.68 -6.07 -0.82
CA ILE A 35 -2.76 -4.93 -0.62
C ILE A 35 -2.88 -4.39 0.81
N GLN A 36 -4.09 -4.29 1.35
CA GLN A 36 -4.32 -3.83 2.73
C GLN A 36 -3.61 -4.71 3.76
N GLU A 37 -3.64 -6.03 3.58
CA GLU A 37 -2.97 -6.99 4.44
C GLU A 37 -1.44 -6.82 4.36
N GLU A 38 -0.86 -6.70 3.15
CA GLU A 38 0.58 -6.47 2.97
C GLU A 38 1.06 -5.16 3.62
N ILE A 39 0.34 -4.05 3.44
CA ILE A 39 0.66 -2.77 4.09
C ILE A 39 0.54 -2.89 5.62
N SER A 40 -0.47 -3.60 6.11
CA SER A 40 -0.70 -3.77 7.55
C SER A 40 0.40 -4.60 8.22
N VAL A 41 0.92 -5.62 7.54
CA VAL A 41 2.09 -6.39 7.98
C VAL A 41 3.32 -5.49 8.03
N SER A 42 3.61 -4.77 6.94
CA SER A 42 4.76 -3.86 6.85
C SER A 42 4.74 -2.82 7.97
N ARG A 43 3.58 -2.19 8.20
CA ARG A 43 3.35 -1.25 9.31
C ARG A 43 3.61 -1.90 10.68
N SER A 44 3.09 -3.10 10.91
CA SER A 44 3.25 -3.81 12.17
C SER A 44 4.73 -4.10 12.46
N VAL A 45 5.46 -4.55 11.43
CA VAL A 45 6.91 -4.81 11.52
C VAL A 45 7.66 -3.51 11.77
N LEU A 46 7.39 -2.45 11.02
CA LEU A 46 8.03 -1.14 11.20
C LEU A 46 7.87 -0.64 12.64
N ARG A 47 6.66 -0.75 13.20
CA ARG A 47 6.36 -0.31 14.56
C ARG A 47 7.07 -1.13 15.64
N ARG A 48 7.27 -2.43 15.43
CA ARG A 48 7.79 -3.35 16.46
C ARG A 48 9.29 -3.60 16.36
N HIS A 49 9.83 -3.55 15.16
CA HIS A 49 11.17 -4.03 14.84
C HIS A 49 12.00 -3.02 14.03
N GLY A 50 11.42 -1.86 13.69
CA GLY A 50 12.07 -0.83 12.90
C GLY A 50 12.15 -1.15 11.40
N PRO A 51 12.69 -0.22 10.59
CA PRO A 51 12.64 -0.31 9.13
C PRO A 51 13.48 -1.43 8.52
N GLY A 52 14.63 -1.76 9.11
CA GLY A 52 15.54 -2.80 8.60
C GLY A 52 14.96 -4.22 8.60
N MET A 53 13.87 -4.45 9.33
CA MET A 53 13.19 -5.75 9.39
C MET A 53 11.96 -5.85 8.47
N VAL A 54 11.56 -4.76 7.81
CA VAL A 54 10.38 -4.74 6.93
C VAL A 54 10.67 -5.51 5.65
N ARG A 55 9.94 -6.61 5.43
CA ARG A 55 9.85 -7.26 4.12
C ARG A 55 8.96 -6.40 3.24
N HIS A 56 9.46 -6.04 2.05
CA HIS A 56 8.83 -5.09 1.14
C HIS A 56 7.46 -5.56 0.64
N LEU A 57 6.55 -4.62 0.34
CA LEU A 57 5.47 -4.85 -0.64
C LEU A 57 6.10 -5.34 -1.95
N ARG A 58 5.36 -6.12 -2.73
CA ARG A 58 5.82 -6.67 -4.03
C ARG A 58 6.69 -5.65 -4.77
N PRO A 59 7.96 -5.94 -5.13
CA PRO A 59 8.90 -4.94 -5.69
C PRO A 59 8.39 -4.23 -6.95
N ARG A 60 7.39 -4.81 -7.62
CA ARG A 60 6.75 -4.31 -8.83
C ARG A 60 5.24 -4.18 -8.64
N LEU A 61 4.82 -3.66 -7.48
CA LEU A 61 3.41 -3.50 -7.15
C LEU A 61 2.68 -2.67 -8.19
N ASP A 62 3.32 -1.62 -8.73
CA ASP A 62 2.73 -0.81 -9.78
C ASP A 62 2.46 -1.64 -11.06
N GLU A 63 3.47 -2.36 -11.56
CA GLU A 63 3.33 -3.24 -12.72
C GLU A 63 2.33 -4.38 -12.45
N TRP A 64 2.23 -4.86 -11.22
CA TRP A 64 1.25 -5.87 -10.84
C TRP A 64 -0.17 -5.28 -10.83
N MET A 65 -0.40 -4.14 -10.18
CA MET A 65 -1.68 -3.44 -10.20
C MET A 65 -2.13 -3.13 -11.63
N ALA A 66 -1.22 -2.68 -12.50
CA ALA A 66 -1.51 -2.47 -13.91
C ALA A 66 -1.92 -3.76 -14.64
N ARG A 67 -1.29 -4.90 -14.33
CA ARG A 67 -1.67 -6.22 -14.87
C ARG A 67 -3.03 -6.70 -14.36
N GLU A 68 -3.37 -6.37 -13.13
CA GLU A 68 -4.72 -6.61 -12.56
C GLU A 68 -5.77 -5.62 -13.09
N GLY A 69 -5.39 -4.70 -13.99
CA GLY A 69 -6.30 -3.73 -14.61
C GLY A 69 -6.58 -2.49 -13.77
N VAL A 70 -5.86 -2.30 -12.67
CA VAL A 70 -5.98 -1.11 -11.82
C VAL A 70 -5.37 0.10 -12.54
N ARG A 71 -6.21 1.11 -12.76
CA ARG A 71 -5.87 2.37 -13.42
C ARG A 71 -5.39 3.41 -12.41
N PRO A 72 -4.69 4.47 -12.86
CA PRO A 72 -4.32 5.59 -12.01
C PRO A 72 -5.52 6.21 -11.29
N GLY A 73 -5.31 6.59 -10.03
CA GLY A 73 -6.36 7.12 -9.17
C GLY A 73 -5.91 7.20 -7.72
N ARG A 74 -6.70 7.93 -6.91
CA ARG A 74 -6.34 8.28 -5.53
C ARG A 74 -5.94 7.07 -4.68
N LEU A 75 -6.67 5.95 -4.79
CA LEU A 75 -6.38 4.75 -4.00
C LEU A 75 -5.05 4.10 -4.43
N ARG A 76 -4.77 4.04 -5.74
CA ARG A 76 -3.49 3.57 -6.29
C ARG A 76 -2.34 4.47 -5.84
N ASP A 77 -2.52 5.79 -5.90
CA ASP A 77 -1.47 6.74 -5.53
C ASP A 77 -1.12 6.63 -4.04
N ALA A 78 -2.12 6.46 -3.18
CA ALA A 78 -1.90 6.23 -1.75
C ALA A 78 -1.11 4.94 -1.46
N VAL A 79 -1.40 3.87 -2.21
CA VAL A 79 -0.70 2.58 -2.11
C VAL A 79 0.75 2.71 -2.58
N LEU A 80 0.98 3.34 -3.73
CA LEU A 80 2.32 3.53 -4.28
C LEU A 80 3.17 4.43 -3.40
N GLU A 81 2.58 5.47 -2.82
CA GLU A 81 3.29 6.34 -1.86
C GLU A 81 3.67 5.59 -0.58
N ALA A 82 2.75 4.78 -0.02
CA ALA A 82 3.04 3.93 1.12
C ALA A 82 4.20 2.96 0.82
N GLN A 83 4.19 2.35 -0.37
CA GLN A 83 5.27 1.47 -0.79
C GLN A 83 6.61 2.20 -0.91
N ARG A 84 6.63 3.34 -1.61
CA ARG A 84 7.84 4.15 -1.81
C ARG A 84 8.49 4.48 -0.47
N LEU A 85 7.70 4.96 0.50
CA LEU A 85 8.21 5.34 1.81
C LEU A 85 8.69 4.15 2.64
N ILE A 86 8.05 2.97 2.51
CA ILE A 86 8.57 1.73 3.14
C ILE A 86 9.94 1.38 2.57
N THR A 87 10.10 1.45 1.24
CA THR A 87 11.37 1.16 0.57
C THR A 87 12.46 2.14 0.99
N GLU A 88 12.16 3.44 0.99
CA GLU A 88 13.10 4.48 1.43
C GLU A 88 13.53 4.32 2.88
N ALA A 89 12.60 4.03 3.79
CA ALA A 89 12.92 3.87 5.20
C ALA A 89 13.79 2.65 5.47
N ARG A 90 13.63 1.57 4.69
CA ARG A 90 14.51 0.40 4.76
C ARG A 90 15.91 0.73 4.25
N ASP A 91 16.01 1.37 3.09
CA ASP A 91 17.29 1.64 2.42
C ASP A 91 18.14 2.68 3.17
N ALA A 92 17.55 3.40 4.12
CA ALA A 92 18.22 4.32 5.02
C ALA A 92 18.83 3.66 6.29
N VAL A 93 18.69 2.34 6.47
CA VAL A 93 19.19 1.57 7.63
C VAL A 93 20.32 0.65 7.22
#